data_AF-A0A2T4S755-F1
#
_entry.id   AF-A0A2T4S755-F1
#
_cell.length_a   1.000
_cell.length_b   1.000
_cell.length_c   1.000
_cell.angle_alpha   90.00
_cell.angle_beta   90.00
_cell.angle_gamma   90.00
#
_symmetry.space_group_name_H-M   'P 1'
#
loop_
_entity.id
_entity.type
_entity.pdbx_description
1 polymer ?
#
loop_
_entity_poly.entity_id
_entity_poly.type
_entity_poly.pdbx_seq_one_letter_code
_entity_poly.pdbx_strand_id
1 'polypeptide(L)'
;IGYGAFKVVTGQTTPEVHASIGTAVPGVTLFLFLRAFSSGASSLTGIEAISNAVMDFKDPAPKNAVKTLIAMGTILALMLVGIVGLSYWYGIVPKLQTTVLSQLAAHVFGQNVAFYFIQASTVCILILAANTGFTAFPLLAANMAQDKYMPHMFTVRGDRLGYSNSMIILGGVAIVLIMLFKGRTDSLIPLYATGVFIPFTLAQYGMVVKWVKERPKGWFFKLIANAIGGTITLVVFMIFLITKFSQVWPILIFLPLVVMGLLRIRTHYHNIAEELRTDNFFKA
;
A
#
# COMPACT_ATOMS: atom_id res chain seq x y z
N ILE A 1 -22.81 4.75 5.22
CA ILE A 1 -23.29 3.52 4.54
C ILE A 1 -24.68 3.14 5.06
N GLY A 2 -24.85 2.78 6.34
CA GLY A 2 -26.15 2.36 6.90
C GLY A 2 -27.32 3.31 6.61
N TYR A 3 -27.14 4.62 6.84
CA TYR A 3 -28.18 5.61 6.53
C TYR A 3 -28.52 5.74 5.03
N GLY A 4 -27.51 5.61 4.15
CA GLY A 4 -27.73 5.60 2.70
C GLY A 4 -28.51 4.35 2.27
N ALA A 5 -28.13 3.18 2.79
CA ALA A 5 -28.86 1.93 2.54
C ALA A 5 -30.30 1.99 3.06
N PHE A 6 -30.52 2.60 4.23
CA PHE A 6 -31.87 2.84 4.75
C PHE A 6 -32.71 3.72 3.81
N LYS A 7 -32.16 4.81 3.27
CA LYS A 7 -32.86 5.65 2.27
C LYS A 7 -33.22 4.89 0.99
N VAL A 8 -32.32 4.01 0.54
CA VAL A 8 -32.56 3.13 -0.61
C VAL A 8 -33.69 2.15 -0.33
N VAL A 9 -33.66 1.46 0.81
CA VAL A 9 -34.66 0.45 1.20
C VAL A 9 -36.03 1.10 1.47
N THR A 10 -36.05 2.31 2.02
CA THR A 10 -37.29 3.07 2.29
C THR A 10 -37.86 3.76 1.05
N GLY A 11 -37.24 3.60 -0.13
CA GLY A 11 -37.77 4.13 -1.39
C GLY A 11 -37.69 5.65 -1.51
N GLN A 12 -36.92 6.32 -0.66
CA GLN A 12 -36.77 7.78 -0.67
C GLN A 12 -35.90 8.30 -1.83
N THR A 13 -35.41 7.40 -2.69
CA THR A 13 -34.48 7.69 -3.77
C THR A 13 -34.88 6.91 -5.03
N THR A 14 -35.10 7.63 -6.11
CA THR A 14 -35.27 7.05 -7.45
C THR A 14 -33.90 6.61 -7.97
N PRO A 15 -33.72 5.35 -8.39
CA PRO A 15 -32.48 4.94 -9.05
C PRO A 15 -32.31 5.77 -10.33
N GLU A 16 -31.14 6.37 -10.54
CA GLU A 16 -30.81 6.84 -11.88
C GLU A 16 -30.72 5.62 -12.81
N VAL A 17 -31.15 5.79 -14.06
CA VAL A 17 -31.32 4.68 -15.02
C VAL A 17 -29.94 4.14 -15.40
N HIS A 18 -29.57 3.01 -14.80
CA HIS A 18 -28.43 2.22 -15.26
C HIS A 18 -28.88 1.36 -16.43
N ALA A 19 -27.97 1.07 -17.37
CA ALA A 19 -28.23 0.08 -18.40
C ALA A 19 -28.70 -1.23 -17.75
N SER A 20 -29.73 -1.86 -18.29
CA SER A 20 -30.32 -3.06 -17.71
C SER A 20 -29.28 -4.18 -17.60
N ILE A 21 -29.36 -4.97 -16.54
CA ILE A 21 -28.47 -6.12 -16.31
C ILE A 21 -28.59 -7.06 -17.51
N GLY A 22 -27.49 -7.28 -18.23
CA GLY A 22 -27.45 -8.04 -19.49
C GLY A 22 -27.28 -7.20 -20.75
N THR A 23 -27.28 -5.87 -20.66
CA THR A 23 -26.93 -5.00 -21.79
C THR A 23 -25.46 -5.24 -22.16
N ALA A 24 -25.21 -5.83 -23.33
CA ALA A 24 -23.87 -5.96 -23.86
C ALA A 24 -23.33 -4.58 -24.19
N VAL A 25 -22.33 -4.12 -23.42
CA VAL A 25 -21.62 -2.87 -23.70
C VAL A 25 -20.48 -3.20 -24.67
N PRO A 26 -20.56 -2.78 -25.95
CA PRO A 26 -19.52 -3.07 -26.93
C PRO A 26 -18.18 -2.48 -26.47
N GLY A 27 -17.10 -3.25 -26.55
CA GLY A 27 -15.75 -2.81 -26.20
C GLY A 27 -15.30 -3.07 -24.75
N VAL A 28 -16.15 -3.62 -23.89
CA VAL A 28 -15.72 -4.12 -22.56
C VAL A 28 -15.02 -5.46 -22.74
N THR A 29 -13.68 -5.43 -22.78
CA THR A 29 -12.84 -6.63 -22.85
C THR A 29 -12.46 -7.13 -21.45
N LEU A 30 -12.04 -8.39 -21.35
CA LEU A 30 -11.43 -8.92 -20.13
C LEU A 30 -10.27 -8.04 -19.65
N PHE A 31 -9.53 -7.43 -20.59
CA PHE A 31 -8.46 -6.49 -20.30
C PHE A 31 -8.96 -5.22 -19.58
N LEU A 32 -10.12 -4.67 -19.97
CA LEU A 32 -10.71 -3.51 -19.28
C LEU A 32 -11.13 -3.89 -17.86
N PHE A 33 -11.70 -5.09 -17.67
CA PHE A 33 -12.05 -5.60 -16.35
C PHE A 33 -10.82 -5.77 -15.46
N LEU A 34 -9.75 -6.39 -15.99
CA LEU A 34 -8.48 -6.54 -15.30
C LEU A 34 -7.84 -5.19 -14.95
N ARG A 35 -7.94 -4.19 -15.83
CA ARG A 35 -7.48 -2.81 -15.56
C ARG A 35 -8.26 -2.16 -14.42
N ALA A 36 -9.58 -2.32 -14.40
CA ALA A 36 -10.44 -1.83 -13.33
C ALA A 36 -10.13 -2.55 -12.00
N PHE A 37 -9.98 -3.87 -12.04
CA PHE A 37 -9.59 -4.71 -10.90
C PHE A 37 -8.24 -4.28 -10.33
N SER A 38 -7.22 -4.13 -11.18
CA SER A 38 -5.88 -3.67 -10.78
C SER A 38 -5.94 -2.29 -10.11
N SER A 39 -6.73 -1.36 -10.65
CA SER A 39 -6.91 -0.03 -10.07
C SER A 39 -7.67 -0.07 -8.74
N GLY A 40 -8.62 -1.00 -8.58
CA GLY A 40 -9.31 -1.25 -7.32
C GLY A 40 -8.43 -1.93 -6.29
N ALA A 41 -7.50 -2.80 -6.69
CA ALA A 41 -6.62 -3.54 -5.80
C ALA A 41 -5.71 -2.62 -4.95
N SER A 42 -5.44 -1.39 -5.40
CA SER A 42 -4.72 -0.40 -4.58
C SER A 42 -5.49 0.02 -3.32
N SER A 43 -6.80 -0.21 -3.24
CA SER A 43 -7.58 0.08 -2.02
C SER A 43 -7.27 -0.90 -0.87
N LEU A 44 -6.63 -2.04 -1.16
CA LEU A 44 -6.28 -3.06 -0.18
C LEU A 44 -4.90 -2.83 0.45
N THR A 45 -4.14 -1.85 -0.04
CA THR A 45 -2.88 -1.44 0.59
C THR A 45 -3.16 -0.83 1.96
N GLY A 46 -2.28 -1.08 2.93
CA GLY A 46 -2.45 -0.76 4.34
C GLY A 46 -2.48 -1.99 5.24
N ILE A 47 -2.76 -3.18 4.69
CA ILE A 47 -2.64 -4.45 5.43
C ILE A 47 -1.21 -4.76 5.84
N GLU A 48 -0.25 -4.25 5.09
CA GLU A 48 1.18 -4.39 5.35
C GLU A 48 1.61 -3.71 6.65
N ALA A 49 0.93 -2.63 7.06
CA ALA A 49 1.26 -1.91 8.28
C ALA A 49 1.13 -2.82 9.50
N ILE A 50 0.08 -3.64 9.56
CA ILE A 50 -0.12 -4.63 10.63
C ILE A 50 0.95 -5.72 10.55
N SER A 51 1.28 -6.19 9.33
CA SER A 51 2.27 -7.26 9.14
C SER A 51 3.69 -6.85 9.57
N ASN A 52 4.02 -5.56 9.44
CA ASN A 52 5.31 -5.01 9.84
C ASN A 52 5.37 -4.70 11.35
N ALA A 53 4.22 -4.49 11.99
CA ALA A 53 4.09 -4.14 13.41
C ALA A 53 3.71 -5.35 14.29
N VAL A 54 3.91 -6.60 13.83
CA VAL A 54 3.53 -7.80 14.59
C VAL A 54 4.20 -7.85 15.97
N MET A 55 5.44 -7.37 16.08
CA MET A 55 6.19 -7.34 17.33
C MET A 55 5.64 -6.34 18.36
N ASP A 56 4.81 -5.38 17.93
CA ASP A 56 4.23 -4.36 18.81
C ASP A 56 2.95 -4.84 19.52
N PHE A 57 2.42 -6.00 19.12
CA PHE A 57 1.23 -6.59 19.73
C PHE A 57 1.57 -7.24 21.07
N LYS A 58 0.67 -7.08 22.06
CA LYS A 58 0.74 -7.78 23.34
C LYS A 58 0.72 -9.29 23.13
N ASP A 59 1.46 -10.02 23.97
CA ASP A 59 1.48 -11.48 23.91
C ASP A 59 0.12 -12.13 24.14
N PRO A 60 -0.26 -13.15 23.35
CA PRO A 60 0.51 -13.76 22.24
C PRO A 60 0.44 -12.94 20.93
N ALA A 61 1.56 -12.31 20.55
CA ALA A 61 1.60 -11.29 19.50
C ALA A 61 1.08 -11.78 18.12
N PRO A 62 1.46 -12.97 17.60
CA PRO A 62 1.00 -13.43 16.29
C PRO A 62 -0.52 -13.65 16.23
N LYS A 63 -1.13 -14.14 17.32
CA LYS A 63 -2.57 -14.40 17.37
C LYS A 63 -3.36 -13.09 17.38
N ASN A 64 -2.86 -12.09 18.11
CA ASN A 64 -3.50 -10.79 18.19
C ASN A 64 -3.38 -10.02 16.87
N ALA A 65 -2.21 -10.07 16.22
CA ALA A 65 -2.01 -9.47 14.89
C ALA A 65 -2.99 -10.06 13.84
N VAL A 66 -3.18 -11.39 13.83
CA VAL A 66 -4.13 -12.04 12.91
C VAL A 66 -5.57 -11.62 13.17
N LYS A 67 -6.00 -11.56 14.45
CA LYS A 67 -7.35 -11.09 14.80
C LYS A 67 -7.59 -9.66 14.32
N THR A 68 -6.62 -8.77 14.53
CA THR A 68 -6.70 -7.37 14.08
C THR A 68 -6.72 -7.28 12.56
N LEU A 69 -5.91 -8.07 11.86
CA LEU A 69 -5.89 -8.12 10.40
C LEU A 69 -7.25 -8.57 9.83
N ILE A 70 -7.87 -9.59 10.42
CA ILE A 70 -9.21 -10.07 10.01
C ILE A 70 -10.26 -8.97 10.25
N ALA A 71 -10.25 -8.34 11.42
CA ALA A 71 -11.20 -7.28 11.75
C ALA A 71 -11.08 -6.09 10.79
N MET A 72 -9.84 -5.62 10.54
CA MET A 72 -9.57 -4.55 9.61
C MET A 72 -9.97 -4.92 8.17
N GLY A 73 -9.60 -6.11 7.71
CA GLY A 73 -9.97 -6.59 6.37
C GLY A 73 -11.49 -6.68 6.19
N THR A 74 -12.21 -7.12 7.23
CA THR A 74 -13.68 -7.19 7.22
C THR A 74 -14.31 -5.80 7.16
N ILE A 75 -13.83 -4.85 7.97
CA ILE A 75 -14.31 -3.46 7.95
C ILE A 75 -14.04 -2.83 6.58
N LEU A 76 -12.84 -3.00 6.04
CA LEU A 76 -12.45 -2.46 4.74
C LEU A 76 -13.31 -3.05 3.60
N ALA A 77 -13.54 -4.36 3.61
CA ALA A 77 -14.41 -5.02 2.64
C ALA A 77 -15.85 -4.49 2.71
N LEU A 78 -16.42 -4.38 3.92
CA LEU A 78 -17.76 -3.83 4.14
C LEU A 78 -17.86 -2.38 3.69
N MET A 79 -16.86 -1.56 3.99
CA MET A 79 -16.81 -0.17 3.57
C MET A 79 -16.70 -0.02 2.06
N LEU A 80 -15.83 -0.80 1.42
CA LEU A 80 -15.64 -0.77 -0.03
C LEU A 80 -16.90 -1.21 -0.76
N VAL A 81 -17.46 -2.38 -0.40
CA VAL A 81 -18.71 -2.90 -0.98
C VAL A 81 -19.86 -1.92 -0.75
N GLY A 82 -19.97 -1.34 0.45
CA GLY A 82 -21.01 -0.37 0.78
C GLY A 82 -20.89 0.93 -0.02
N ILE A 83 -19.68 1.49 -0.18
CA ILE A 83 -19.47 2.70 -0.97
C ILE A 83 -19.71 2.42 -2.46
N VAL A 84 -19.19 1.32 -3.00
CA VAL A 84 -19.38 0.94 -4.41
C VAL A 84 -20.86 0.68 -4.70
N GLY A 85 -21.54 -0.09 -3.85
CA GLY A 85 -22.96 -0.41 -4.03
C GLY A 85 -23.86 0.82 -3.97
N LEU A 86 -23.62 1.73 -3.01
CA LEU A 86 -24.36 2.99 -2.95
C LEU A 86 -24.00 3.91 -4.12
N SER A 87 -22.73 4.00 -4.52
CA SER A 87 -22.31 4.82 -5.66
C SER A 87 -22.95 4.34 -6.96
N TYR A 88 -23.08 3.03 -7.14
CA TYR A 88 -23.85 2.43 -8.21
C TYR A 88 -25.33 2.82 -8.10
N TRP A 89 -25.99 2.61 -6.96
CA TRP A 89 -27.41 2.95 -6.83
C TRP A 89 -27.73 4.42 -7.10
N TYR A 90 -26.90 5.34 -6.61
CA TYR A 90 -27.06 6.78 -6.77
C TYR A 90 -26.52 7.33 -8.11
N GLY A 91 -25.97 6.50 -9.00
CA GLY A 91 -25.47 6.95 -10.30
C GLY A 91 -24.28 7.92 -10.21
N ILE A 92 -23.43 7.78 -9.20
CA ILE A 92 -22.33 8.73 -8.96
C ILE A 92 -21.28 8.64 -10.07
N VAL A 93 -21.22 9.67 -10.93
CA VAL A 93 -20.21 9.80 -11.99
C VAL A 93 -18.97 10.52 -11.45
N PRO A 94 -17.75 9.96 -11.59
CA PRO A 94 -16.52 10.60 -11.12
C PRO A 94 -16.32 12.00 -11.72
N LYS A 95 -16.06 13.00 -10.85
CA LYS A 95 -15.73 14.38 -11.25
C LYS A 95 -14.28 14.66 -10.88
N LEU A 96 -13.60 15.48 -11.68
CA LEU A 96 -12.17 15.80 -11.46
C LEU A 96 -11.91 16.59 -10.18
N GLN A 97 -12.90 17.31 -9.66
CA GLN A 97 -12.75 18.25 -8.55
C GLN A 97 -13.23 17.70 -7.20
N THR A 98 -14.03 16.63 -7.18
CA THR A 98 -14.66 16.10 -5.97
C THR A 98 -14.54 14.59 -5.87
N THR A 99 -14.26 14.10 -4.67
CA THR A 99 -14.12 12.66 -4.42
C THR A 99 -15.47 11.96 -4.50
N VAL A 100 -15.49 10.69 -4.89
CA VAL A 100 -16.70 9.85 -4.93
C VAL A 100 -17.40 9.83 -3.56
N LEU A 101 -16.62 9.75 -2.48
CA LEU A 101 -17.18 9.79 -1.12
C LEU A 101 -17.85 11.14 -0.80
N SER A 102 -17.27 12.26 -1.26
CA SER A 102 -17.90 13.58 -1.13
C SER A 102 -19.19 13.69 -1.93
N GLN A 103 -19.21 13.19 -3.16
CA GLN A 103 -20.41 13.21 -4.00
C GLN A 103 -21.53 12.36 -3.40
N LEU A 104 -21.18 11.19 -2.86
CA LEU A 104 -22.12 10.31 -2.18
C LEU A 104 -22.66 10.94 -0.89
N ALA A 105 -21.78 11.55 -0.09
CA ALA A 105 -22.20 12.24 1.13
C ALA A 105 -23.16 13.41 0.84
N ALA A 106 -22.89 14.17 -0.23
CA ALA A 106 -23.76 15.26 -0.66
C ALA A 106 -25.15 14.75 -1.13
N HIS A 107 -25.21 13.64 -1.87
CA HIS A 107 -26.50 13.05 -2.27
C HIS A 107 -27.29 12.48 -1.09
N VAL A 108 -26.61 11.81 -0.16
CA VAL A 108 -27.28 11.12 0.95
C VAL A 108 -27.73 12.11 2.04
N PHE A 109 -26.89 13.08 2.40
CA PHE A 109 -27.10 13.97 3.54
C PHE A 109 -27.37 15.43 3.17
N GLY A 110 -27.14 15.85 1.93
CA GLY A 110 -27.08 17.28 1.56
C GLY A 110 -25.79 17.96 2.04
N GLN A 111 -25.58 19.22 1.70
CA GLN A 111 -24.44 20.03 2.17
C GLN A 111 -24.66 20.55 3.60
N ASN A 112 -24.83 19.61 4.54
CA ASN A 112 -25.23 19.88 5.91
C ASN A 112 -24.06 19.63 6.88
N VAL A 113 -24.28 19.81 8.18
CA VAL A 113 -23.26 19.54 9.22
C VAL A 113 -22.67 18.13 9.09
N ALA A 114 -23.51 17.13 8.79
CA ALA A 114 -23.07 15.74 8.58
C ALA A 114 -22.12 15.58 7.38
N PHE A 115 -22.29 16.36 6.30
CA PHE A 115 -21.40 16.35 5.15
C PHE A 115 -20.01 16.87 5.54
N TYR A 116 -19.95 18.02 6.22
CA TYR A 116 -18.68 18.60 6.68
C TYR A 116 -17.98 17.71 7.71
N PHE A 117 -18.73 17.04 8.58
CA PHE A 117 -18.18 16.06 9.51
C PHE A 117 -17.50 14.88 8.78
N ILE A 118 -18.12 14.35 7.72
CA ILE A 118 -17.53 13.29 6.89
C ILE A 118 -16.26 13.79 6.19
N GLN A 119 -16.27 15.00 5.64
CA GLN A 119 -15.07 15.58 4.99
C GLN A 119 -13.93 15.77 5.98
N ALA A 120 -14.20 16.39 7.14
CA ALA A 120 -13.21 16.59 8.19
C ALA A 120 -12.62 15.26 8.68
N SER A 121 -13.48 14.27 8.92
CA SER A 121 -13.04 12.92 9.30
C SER A 121 -12.16 12.27 8.23
N THR A 122 -12.51 12.44 6.95
CA THR A 122 -11.73 11.91 5.83
C THR A 122 -10.33 12.54 5.79
N VAL A 123 -10.23 13.85 5.95
CA VAL A 123 -8.95 14.56 6.00
C VAL A 123 -8.12 14.08 7.19
N CYS A 124 -8.71 13.93 8.38
CA CYS A 124 -8.02 13.41 9.56
C CYS A 124 -7.47 11.99 9.34
N ILE A 125 -8.25 11.10 8.71
CA ILE A 125 -7.83 9.74 8.39
C ILE A 125 -6.65 9.75 7.40
N LEU A 126 -6.69 10.61 6.37
CA LEU A 126 -5.60 10.74 5.39
C LEU A 126 -4.31 11.28 6.03
N ILE A 127 -4.42 12.24 6.96
CA ILE A 127 -3.28 12.75 7.74
C ILE A 127 -2.69 11.64 8.62
N LEU A 128 -3.55 10.86 9.29
CA LEU A 128 -3.11 9.75 10.13
C LEU A 128 -2.40 8.66 9.30
N ALA A 129 -2.91 8.36 8.10
CA ALA A 129 -2.28 7.42 7.18
C ALA A 129 -0.88 7.89 6.75
N ALA A 130 -0.71 9.19 6.48
CA ALA A 130 0.61 9.76 6.20
C ALA A 130 1.56 9.57 7.41
N ASN A 131 1.06 9.82 8.63
CA ASN A 131 1.84 9.63 9.86
C ASN A 131 2.35 8.19 10.03
N THR A 132 1.54 7.17 9.68
CA THR A 132 1.98 5.76 9.70
C THR A 132 3.19 5.52 8.80
N GLY A 133 3.26 6.17 7.64
CA GLY A 133 4.44 6.09 6.76
C GLY A 133 5.69 6.71 7.41
N PHE A 134 5.54 7.87 8.03
CA PHE A 134 6.63 8.56 8.74
C PHE A 134 7.16 7.79 9.96
N THR A 135 6.30 7.03 10.65
CA THR A 135 6.74 6.22 11.79
C THR A 135 7.33 4.86 11.37
N ALA A 136 6.91 4.30 10.23
CA ALA A 136 7.39 3.02 9.73
C ALA A 136 8.78 3.10 9.07
N PHE A 137 9.07 4.18 8.33
CA PHE A 137 10.33 4.33 7.60
C PHE A 137 11.59 4.27 8.49
N PRO A 138 11.67 4.94 9.65
CA PRO A 138 12.84 4.86 10.53
C PRO A 138 13.14 3.43 10.98
N LEU A 139 12.11 2.61 11.19
CA LEU A 139 12.27 1.21 11.60
C LEU A 139 12.87 0.37 10.47
N LEU A 140 12.40 0.58 9.23
CA LEU A 140 12.99 -0.04 8.04
C LEU A 140 14.45 0.39 7.84
N ALA A 141 14.71 1.69 7.91
CA ALA A 141 16.05 2.26 7.74
C ALA A 141 17.03 1.70 8.78
N ALA A 142 16.60 1.58 10.04
CA ALA A 142 17.41 1.00 11.11
C ALA A 142 17.73 -0.48 10.87
N ASN A 143 16.75 -1.29 10.46
CA ASN A 143 16.98 -2.70 10.14
C ASN A 143 17.98 -2.85 8.97
N MET A 144 17.85 -2.03 7.92
CA MET A 144 18.78 -2.05 6.78
C MET A 144 20.18 -1.54 7.15
N ALA A 145 20.28 -0.58 8.06
CA ALA A 145 21.55 -0.06 8.56
C ALA A 145 22.29 -1.09 9.42
N GLN A 146 21.58 -1.90 10.23
CA GLN A 146 22.18 -3.01 10.99
C GLN A 146 22.86 -4.02 10.05
N ASP A 147 22.26 -4.30 8.90
CA ASP A 147 22.82 -5.17 7.86
C ASP A 147 23.84 -4.45 6.94
N LYS A 148 24.25 -3.23 7.27
CA LYS A 148 25.23 -2.39 6.55
C LYS A 148 24.81 -1.97 5.13
N TYR A 149 23.52 -2.03 4.79
CA TYR A 149 23.01 -1.53 3.49
C TYR A 149 22.71 -0.03 3.49
N MET A 150 22.60 0.60 4.67
CA MET A 150 22.28 2.01 4.83
C MET A 150 23.31 2.68 5.77
N PRO A 151 23.51 4.02 5.73
CA PRO A 151 24.51 4.67 6.58
C PRO A 151 24.32 4.41 8.09
N HIS A 152 25.41 4.33 8.86
CA HIS A 152 25.35 4.05 10.30
C HIS A 152 24.55 5.08 11.12
N MET A 153 24.31 6.27 10.54
CA MET A 153 23.43 7.29 11.12
C MET A 153 22.00 6.79 11.38
N PHE A 154 21.55 5.75 10.65
CA PHE A 154 20.23 5.15 10.78
C PHE A 154 20.18 4.00 11.82
N THR A 155 21.31 3.50 12.32
CA THR A 155 21.37 2.33 13.21
C THR A 155 20.88 2.63 14.63
N VAL A 156 20.82 3.91 15.02
CA VAL A 156 20.50 4.32 16.39
C VAL A 156 18.99 4.18 16.66
N ARG A 157 18.62 3.04 17.25
CA ARG A 157 17.26 2.71 17.68
C ARG A 157 16.93 3.50 18.96
N GLY A 158 16.28 4.65 18.81
CA GLY A 158 15.64 5.33 19.93
C GLY A 158 16.35 6.56 20.52
N ASP A 159 17.52 6.94 20.01
CA ASP A 159 18.04 8.28 20.29
C ASP A 159 17.34 9.26 19.36
N ARG A 160 16.72 10.32 19.91
CA ARG A 160 15.79 11.19 19.16
C ARG A 160 16.35 11.69 17.83
N LEU A 161 17.68 11.81 17.71
CA LEU A 161 18.38 12.25 16.49
C LEU A 161 18.23 11.28 15.30
N GLY A 162 18.54 9.99 15.44
CA GLY A 162 18.52 9.03 14.31
C GLY A 162 17.10 8.80 13.77
N TYR A 163 16.14 8.76 14.68
CA TYR A 163 14.71 8.68 14.36
C TYR A 163 14.22 9.95 13.63
N SER A 164 14.64 11.13 14.08
CA SER A 164 14.27 12.41 13.47
C SER A 164 14.88 12.60 12.08
N ASN A 165 16.16 12.25 11.88
CA ASN A 165 16.83 12.40 10.58
C ASN A 165 16.15 11.56 9.49
N SER A 166 15.70 10.35 9.84
CA SER A 166 14.94 9.49 8.93
C SER A 166 13.64 10.14 8.46
N MET A 167 12.91 10.77 9.38
CA MET A 167 11.67 11.49 9.06
C MET A 167 11.93 12.73 8.20
N ILE A 168 12.98 13.49 8.49
CA ILE A 168 13.34 14.69 7.71
C ILE A 168 13.69 14.32 6.27
N ILE A 169 14.49 13.27 6.07
CA ILE A 169 14.86 12.79 4.73
C ILE A 169 13.61 12.31 3.98
N LEU A 170 12.74 11.53 4.63
CA LEU A 170 11.49 11.08 4.03
C LEU A 170 10.58 12.26 3.66
N GLY A 171 10.50 13.27 4.53
CA GLY A 171 9.75 14.50 4.29
C GLY A 171 10.30 15.27 3.09
N GLY A 172 11.61 15.40 2.97
CA GLY A 172 12.27 16.02 1.82
C GLY A 172 11.94 15.29 0.51
N VAL A 173 12.05 13.96 0.50
CA VAL A 173 11.68 13.13 -0.68
C VAL A 173 10.20 13.28 -1.01
N ALA A 174 9.32 13.28 -0.01
CA ALA A 174 7.88 13.47 -0.19
C ALA A 174 7.56 14.85 -0.80
N ILE A 175 8.20 15.92 -0.34
CA ILE A 175 8.04 17.27 -0.91
C ILE A 175 8.48 17.30 -2.37
N VAL A 176 9.63 16.71 -2.70
CA VAL A 176 10.11 16.60 -4.09
C VAL A 176 9.12 15.85 -4.96
N LEU A 177 8.58 14.72 -4.50
CA LEU A 177 7.55 13.97 -5.23
C LEU A 177 6.27 14.79 -5.42
N ILE A 178 5.79 15.50 -4.39
CA ILE A 178 4.60 16.36 -4.50
C ILE A 178 4.83 17.48 -5.53
N MET A 179 6.00 18.11 -5.55
CA MET A 179 6.34 19.13 -6.54
C MET A 179 6.39 18.57 -7.97
N LEU A 180 7.01 17.40 -8.17
CA LEU A 180 7.12 16.76 -9.48
C LEU A 180 5.75 16.34 -10.05
N PHE A 181 4.88 15.77 -9.21
CA PHE A 181 3.56 15.26 -9.62
C PHE A 181 2.42 16.28 -9.43
N LYS A 182 2.74 17.49 -8.94
CA LYS A 182 1.79 18.59 -8.69
C LYS A 182 0.57 18.16 -7.84
N GLY A 183 0.76 17.25 -6.90
CA GLY A 183 -0.31 16.71 -6.06
C GLY A 183 -1.41 15.91 -6.79
N ARG A 184 -1.20 15.47 -8.03
CA ARG A 184 -2.22 14.74 -8.80
C ARG A 184 -2.26 13.26 -8.41
N THR A 185 -3.29 12.88 -7.66
CA THR A 185 -3.52 11.49 -7.20
C THR A 185 -3.62 10.49 -8.35
N ASP A 186 -4.17 10.89 -9.50
CA ASP A 186 -4.29 10.05 -10.70
C ASP A 186 -2.95 9.47 -11.21
N SER A 187 -1.86 10.18 -10.94
CA SER A 187 -0.50 9.77 -11.32
C SER A 187 0.27 9.13 -10.17
N LEU A 188 0.00 9.57 -8.94
CA LEU A 188 0.65 9.05 -7.73
C LEU A 188 0.14 7.65 -7.34
N ILE A 189 -1.16 7.36 -7.51
CA ILE A 189 -1.75 6.07 -7.12
C ILE A 189 -1.12 4.89 -7.89
N PRO A 190 -0.99 4.92 -9.24
CA PRO A 190 -0.33 3.84 -9.96
C PRO A 190 1.13 3.64 -9.55
N LEU A 191 1.87 4.73 -9.32
CA LEU A 191 3.26 4.67 -8.89
C LEU A 191 3.39 4.01 -7.50
N TYR A 192 2.55 4.44 -6.55
CA TYR A 192 2.46 3.87 -5.21
C TYR A 192 2.04 2.39 -5.24
N ALA A 193 0.98 2.05 -5.97
CA ALA A 193 0.49 0.68 -6.09
C ALA A 193 1.60 -0.24 -6.62
N THR A 194 2.33 0.21 -7.65
CA THR A 194 3.47 -0.54 -8.20
C THR A 194 4.56 -0.75 -7.14
N GLY A 195 4.86 0.29 -6.35
CA GLY A 195 5.82 0.20 -5.24
C GLY A 195 5.41 -0.79 -4.14
N VAL A 196 4.12 -1.00 -3.89
CA VAL A 196 3.61 -1.97 -2.90
C VAL A 196 3.51 -3.38 -3.45
N PHE A 197 3.08 -3.54 -4.71
CA PHE A 197 2.92 -4.86 -5.31
C PHE A 197 4.25 -5.58 -5.56
N ILE A 198 5.36 -4.86 -5.84
CA ILE A 198 6.69 -5.49 -6.00
C ILE A 198 7.11 -6.24 -4.71
N PRO A 199 7.18 -5.62 -3.52
CA PRO A 199 7.43 -6.32 -2.26
C PRO A 199 6.44 -7.43 -1.97
N PHE A 200 5.15 -7.26 -2.29
CA PHE A 200 4.16 -8.31 -2.07
C PHE A 200 4.44 -9.54 -2.92
N THR A 201 4.71 -9.36 -4.20
CA THR A 201 5.07 -10.45 -5.10
C THR A 201 6.35 -11.15 -4.63
N LEU A 202 7.38 -10.40 -4.25
CA LEU A 202 8.63 -10.96 -3.71
C LEU A 202 8.42 -11.70 -2.39
N ALA A 203 7.63 -11.17 -1.47
CA ALA A 203 7.34 -11.80 -0.18
C ALA A 203 6.55 -13.11 -0.36
N GLN A 204 5.53 -13.10 -1.23
CA GLN A 204 4.71 -14.28 -1.52
C GLN A 204 5.55 -15.40 -2.15
N TYR A 205 6.33 -15.10 -3.19
CA TYR A 205 7.22 -16.09 -3.80
C TYR A 205 8.37 -16.51 -2.87
N GLY A 206 8.88 -15.60 -2.03
CA GLY A 206 9.84 -15.94 -0.97
C GLY A 206 9.27 -16.96 0.02
N MET A 207 8.01 -16.82 0.40
CA MET A 207 7.30 -17.81 1.22
C MET A 207 7.08 -19.13 0.50
N VAL A 208 6.79 -19.13 -0.81
CA VAL A 208 6.74 -20.36 -1.62
C VAL A 208 8.07 -21.11 -1.55
N VAL A 209 9.19 -20.41 -1.76
CA VAL A 209 10.54 -21.01 -1.64
C VAL A 209 10.77 -21.57 -0.23
N LYS A 210 10.37 -20.84 0.82
CA LYS A 210 10.46 -21.31 2.20
C LYS A 210 9.69 -22.61 2.42
N TRP A 211 8.44 -22.69 1.97
CA TRP A 211 7.61 -23.90 2.16
C TRP A 211 8.11 -25.11 1.39
N VAL A 212 8.70 -24.90 0.21
CA VAL A 212 9.35 -25.97 -0.57
C VAL A 212 10.58 -26.52 0.14
N LYS A 213 11.34 -25.66 0.83
CA LYS A 213 12.56 -26.02 1.57
C LYS A 213 12.27 -26.71 2.91
N GLU A 214 11.41 -26.13 3.75
CA GLU A 214 11.18 -26.61 5.12
C GLU A 214 10.17 -27.77 5.22
N ARG A 215 9.21 -27.86 4.29
CA ARG A 215 8.15 -28.88 4.22
C ARG A 215 7.48 -29.26 5.57
N PRO A 216 7.03 -28.29 6.40
CA PRO A 216 6.34 -28.59 7.66
C PRO A 216 4.96 -29.22 7.43
N LYS A 217 4.30 -29.71 8.50
CA LYS A 217 2.93 -30.24 8.41
C LYS A 217 1.99 -29.21 7.74
N GLY A 218 1.26 -29.64 6.70
CA GLY A 218 0.37 -28.77 5.93
C GLY A 218 1.06 -27.79 4.97
N TRP A 219 2.34 -28.00 4.63
CA TRP A 219 3.10 -27.12 3.73
C TRP A 219 2.43 -26.93 2.36
N PHE A 220 1.75 -27.94 1.83
CA PHE A 220 1.10 -27.88 0.52
C PHE A 220 0.02 -26.79 0.46
N PHE A 221 -0.86 -26.72 1.45
CA PHE A 221 -1.89 -25.68 1.53
C PHE A 221 -1.29 -24.28 1.68
N LYS A 222 -0.24 -24.15 2.50
CA LYS A 222 0.48 -22.88 2.67
C LYS A 222 1.19 -22.46 1.38
N LEU A 223 1.75 -23.42 0.65
CA LEU A 223 2.39 -23.18 -0.63
C LEU A 223 1.38 -22.70 -1.66
N ILE A 224 0.26 -23.41 -1.84
CA ILE A 224 -0.78 -23.03 -2.80
C ILE A 224 -1.31 -21.63 -2.50
N ALA A 225 -1.60 -21.33 -1.22
CA ALA A 225 -2.10 -20.02 -0.84
C ALA A 225 -1.11 -18.89 -1.22
N ASN A 226 0.18 -19.06 -0.91
CA ASN A 226 1.20 -18.06 -1.27
C ASN A 226 1.50 -18.02 -2.78
N ALA A 227 1.38 -19.15 -3.50
CA ALA A 227 1.59 -19.20 -4.95
C ALA A 227 0.45 -18.49 -5.70
N ILE A 228 -0.80 -18.70 -5.27
CA ILE A 228 -1.97 -17.98 -5.80
C ILE A 228 -1.83 -16.49 -5.49
N GLY A 229 -1.51 -16.11 -4.25
CA GLY A 229 -1.29 -14.71 -3.86
C GLY A 229 -0.16 -14.05 -4.65
N GLY A 230 0.97 -14.73 -4.82
CA GLY A 230 2.10 -14.28 -5.63
C GLY A 230 1.71 -14.07 -7.10
N THR A 231 0.93 -14.99 -7.67
CA THR A 231 0.45 -14.88 -9.05
C THR A 231 -0.53 -13.72 -9.23
N ILE A 232 -1.49 -13.54 -8.31
CA ILE A 232 -2.44 -12.42 -8.36
C ILE A 232 -1.72 -11.08 -8.28
N THR A 233 -0.79 -10.93 -7.32
CA THR A 233 -0.02 -9.69 -7.16
C THR A 233 0.87 -9.41 -8.37
N LEU A 234 1.49 -10.44 -8.95
CA LEU A 234 2.27 -10.32 -10.18
C LEU A 234 1.40 -9.88 -11.38
N VAL A 235 0.21 -10.46 -11.54
CA VAL A 235 -0.74 -10.08 -12.60
C VAL A 235 -1.17 -8.61 -12.44
N VAL A 236 -1.52 -8.19 -11.23
CA VAL A 236 -1.86 -6.79 -10.93
C VAL A 236 -0.70 -5.84 -11.25
N PHE A 237 0.52 -6.19 -10.85
CA PHE A 237 1.73 -5.43 -11.19
C PHE A 237 1.92 -5.31 -12.72
N MET A 238 1.77 -6.41 -13.47
CA MET A 238 1.89 -6.41 -14.93
C MET A 238 0.81 -5.54 -15.60
N ILE A 239 -0.43 -5.56 -15.08
CA ILE A 239 -1.51 -4.71 -15.59
C ILE A 239 -1.17 -3.23 -15.38
N PHE A 240 -0.64 -2.83 -14.22
CA PHE A 240 -0.19 -1.46 -14.01
C PHE A 240 0.93 -1.05 -14.97
N LEU A 241 1.91 -1.94 -15.16
CA LEU A 241 3.03 -1.73 -16.08
C LEU A 241 2.53 -1.47 -17.51
N ILE A 242 1.57 -2.26 -17.99
CA ILE A 242 1.05 -2.17 -19.36
C ILE A 242 0.07 -0.99 -19.51
N THR A 243 -0.85 -0.81 -18.57
CA THR A 243 -1.98 0.15 -18.73
C THR A 243 -1.69 1.58 -18.26
N LYS A 244 -0.65 1.74 -17.43
CA LYS A 244 -0.24 3.01 -16.80
C LYS A 244 1.26 3.24 -16.93
N PHE A 245 1.88 2.72 -17.99
CA PHE A 245 3.33 2.82 -18.20
C PHE A 245 3.86 4.26 -18.07
N SER A 246 3.15 5.23 -18.64
CA SER A 246 3.52 6.66 -18.58
C SER A 246 3.61 7.21 -17.16
N GLN A 247 2.91 6.62 -16.18
CA GLN A 247 2.98 7.00 -14.77
C GLN A 247 3.95 6.12 -13.98
N VAL A 248 4.10 4.86 -14.38
CA VAL A 248 4.81 3.82 -13.62
C VAL A 248 6.30 3.73 -13.98
N TRP A 249 6.72 4.11 -15.20
CA TRP A 249 8.12 4.01 -15.63
C TRP A 249 9.18 4.58 -14.67
N PRO A 250 8.93 5.63 -13.85
CA PRO A 250 9.94 6.12 -12.92
C PRO A 250 10.38 5.04 -11.90
N ILE A 251 9.49 4.12 -11.50
CA ILE A 251 9.83 3.06 -10.55
C ILE A 251 10.89 2.10 -11.11
N LEU A 252 10.85 1.85 -12.42
CA LEU A 252 11.78 0.93 -13.10
C LEU A 252 13.20 1.48 -13.13
N ILE A 253 13.37 2.79 -13.00
CA ILE A 253 14.69 3.45 -12.93
C ILE A 253 15.07 3.71 -11.48
N PHE A 254 14.13 4.23 -10.69
CA PHE A 254 14.34 4.58 -9.29
C PHE A 254 14.71 3.37 -8.45
N LEU A 255 14.01 2.25 -8.59
CA LEU A 255 14.24 1.06 -7.78
C LEU A 255 15.64 0.46 -8.01
N PRO A 256 16.12 0.19 -9.25
CA PRO A 256 17.49 -0.23 -9.47
C PRO A 256 18.53 0.77 -8.97
N LEU A 257 18.30 2.07 -9.14
CA LEU A 257 19.22 3.11 -8.66
C LEU A 257 19.38 3.06 -7.14
N VAL A 258 18.28 2.95 -6.40
CA VAL A 258 18.30 2.79 -4.94
C VAL A 258 19.01 1.50 -4.55
N VAL A 259 18.70 0.37 -5.19
CA VAL A 259 19.34 -0.93 -4.91
C VAL A 259 20.86 -0.86 -5.15
N MET A 260 21.29 -0.26 -6.27
CA MET A 260 22.72 -0.05 -6.55
C MET A 260 23.38 0.84 -5.49
N GLY A 261 22.71 1.90 -5.04
CA GLY A 261 23.20 2.76 -3.96
C GLY A 261 23.40 1.98 -2.66
N LEU A 262 22.40 1.20 -2.24
CA LEU A 262 22.46 0.36 -1.03
C LEU A 262 23.57 -0.69 -1.11
N LEU A 263 23.74 -1.34 -2.27
CA LEU A 263 24.82 -2.32 -2.48
C LEU A 263 26.19 -1.66 -2.44
N ARG A 264 26.34 -0.46 -3.02
CA ARG A 264 27.61 0.28 -3.00
C ARG A 264 28.00 0.70 -1.58
N ILE A 265 27.02 1.09 -0.75
CA ILE A 265 27.24 1.37 0.68
C ILE A 265 27.72 0.11 1.40
N ARG A 266 27.09 -1.04 1.16
CA ARG A 266 27.51 -2.31 1.76
C ARG A 266 28.93 -2.69 1.36
N THR A 267 29.27 -2.60 0.08
CA THR A 267 30.64 -2.87 -0.41
C THR A 267 31.64 -1.92 0.23
N HIS A 268 31.32 -0.63 0.33
CA HIS A 268 32.18 0.36 0.96
C HIS A 268 32.49 0.01 2.44
N TYR A 269 31.48 -0.38 3.22
CA TYR A 269 31.70 -0.81 4.60
C TYR A 269 32.48 -2.12 4.70
N HIS A 270 32.33 -3.02 3.73
CA HIS A 270 33.11 -4.26 3.71
C HIS A 270 34.58 -3.97 3.47
N ASN A 271 34.90 -3.13 2.48
CA ASN A 271 36.27 -2.73 2.17
C ASN A 271 36.94 -2.02 3.35
N ILE A 272 36.24 -1.07 4.00
CA ILE A 272 36.75 -0.41 5.21
C ILE A 272 37.01 -1.41 6.34
N ALA A 273 36.11 -2.38 6.53
CA ALA A 273 36.28 -3.40 7.56
C ALA A 273 37.48 -4.34 7.27
N GLU A 274 37.75 -4.63 6.00
CA GLU A 274 38.94 -5.41 5.61
C GLU A 274 40.23 -4.61 5.82
N GLU A 275 40.25 -3.32 5.47
CA GLU A 275 41.42 -2.44 5.69
C GLU A 275 41.72 -2.20 7.19
N LEU A 276 40.68 -2.15 8.04
CA LEU A 276 40.83 -1.95 9.48
C LEU A 276 41.11 -3.25 10.27
N ARG A 277 40.97 -4.44 9.65
CA ARG A 277 41.33 -5.70 10.30
C ARG A 277 42.85 -5.83 10.37
N THR A 278 43.40 -5.46 11.52
CA THR A 278 44.82 -5.53 11.89
C THR A 278 45.37 -6.95 12.08
N ASP A 279 44.72 -7.99 11.53
CA ASP A 279 45.20 -9.38 11.55
C ASP A 279 46.53 -9.55 10.76
N ASN A 280 46.92 -8.56 9.96
CA ASN A 280 48.21 -8.50 9.26
C ASN A 280 49.32 -7.73 10.00
N PHE A 281 49.03 -7.07 11.14
CA PHE A 281 50.04 -6.27 11.85
C PHE A 281 50.88 -7.06 12.87
N PHE A 282 50.43 -8.25 13.28
CA PHE A 282 51.14 -9.11 14.26
C PHE A 282 51.80 -10.35 13.62
N LYS A 283 51.97 -10.36 12.30
CA LYS A 283 52.62 -11.46 11.55
C LYS A 283 53.95 -11.07 10.89
N ALA A 284 54.54 -9.94 11.27
CA ALA A 284 55.86 -9.51 10.83
C ALA A 284 56.88 -9.68 11.96
#